data_AF-A0A455UC18-F1
#
_entry.id   AF-A0A455UC18-F1
#
_cell.length_a   1.000
_cell.length_b   1.000
_cell.length_c   1.000
_cell.angle_alpha   90.00
_cell.angle_beta   90.00
_cell.angle_gamma   90.00
#
_symmetry.space_group_name_H-M   'P 1'
#
loop_
_entity.id
_entity.type
_entity.pdbx_description
1 polymer ?
#
loop_
_entity_poly.entity_id
_entity_poly.type
_entity_poly.pdbx_seq_one_letter_code
_entity_poly.pdbx_strand_id
1 'polypeptide(L)'
;MPKRMEADSIVTTETSPAPSDSQRLAALKQAVGEVMLRDAERLERRLAGLSRRLRDNKPISRGLQEVQREISRARQQLSQREAQQVTLNYPPDLPVVERREDILNAIRDHQVVVVAGRPVPAKPPSYLRCAWSWGEVAGA
;
A
#
# COMPACT_ATOMS: atom_id res chain seq x y z
N MET A 1 59.73 -31.41 -25.88
CA MET A 1 59.79 -31.33 -24.40
C MET A 1 60.35 -29.95 -24.03
N PRO A 2 59.82 -29.24 -23.02
CA PRO A 2 58.64 -28.36 -23.16
C PRO A 2 58.77 -26.97 -22.48
N LYS A 3 57.81 -26.06 -22.75
CA LYS A 3 57.12 -25.10 -21.85
C LYS A 3 56.43 -24.05 -22.76
N ARG A 4 55.10 -23.98 -22.94
CA ARG A 4 53.95 -23.78 -22.01
C ARG A 4 54.09 -22.54 -21.14
N MET A 5 53.29 -21.51 -21.47
CA MET A 5 52.81 -20.37 -20.66
C MET A 5 52.07 -19.44 -21.67
N GLU A 6 50.78 -19.59 -21.95
CA GLU A 6 49.56 -19.48 -21.11
C GLU A 6 49.27 -18.03 -20.69
N ALA A 7 48.35 -17.42 -21.45
CA ALA A 7 47.37 -16.40 -21.08
C ALA A 7 47.83 -15.24 -20.17
N ASP A 8 48.18 -14.10 -20.78
CA ASP A 8 48.01 -12.81 -20.12
C ASP A 8 46.52 -12.44 -20.10
N SER A 9 45.89 -12.93 -19.03
CA SER A 9 44.73 -12.41 -18.35
C SER A 9 44.52 -10.89 -18.52
N ILE A 10 43.53 -10.56 -19.34
CA ILE A 10 42.74 -9.33 -19.20
C ILE A 10 41.97 -9.40 -17.88
N VAL A 11 42.62 -9.00 -16.78
CA VAL A 11 41.90 -8.63 -15.56
C VAL A 11 41.24 -7.29 -15.82
N THR A 12 40.02 -7.35 -16.37
CA THR A 12 39.05 -6.27 -16.29
C THR A 12 38.81 -5.99 -14.81
N THR A 13 39.50 -4.97 -14.28
CA THR A 13 39.09 -4.33 -13.04
C THR A 13 37.84 -3.53 -13.37
N GLU A 14 36.67 -4.18 -13.29
CA GLU A 14 35.38 -3.51 -13.24
C GLU A 14 35.31 -2.65 -11.97
N THR A 15 35.84 -1.42 -12.06
CA THR A 15 35.41 -0.36 -11.14
C THR A 15 34.03 0.06 -11.60
N SER A 16 33.01 -0.60 -11.03
CA SER A 16 31.60 -0.26 -11.17
C SER A 16 31.41 1.25 -10.94
N PRO A 17 30.98 2.04 -11.95
CA PRO A 17 30.80 3.47 -11.77
C PRO A 17 29.65 3.68 -10.78
N ALA A 18 29.86 4.55 -9.79
CA ALA A 18 28.78 4.99 -8.90
C ALA A 18 27.55 5.38 -9.74
N PRO A 19 26.34 4.94 -9.37
CA PRO A 19 25.16 5.16 -10.20
C PRO A 19 25.00 6.66 -10.40
N SER A 20 24.91 7.07 -11.67
CA SER A 20 24.72 8.47 -12.05
C SER A 20 23.45 9.02 -11.42
N ASP A 21 23.40 10.32 -11.16
CA ASP A 21 22.23 10.97 -10.56
C ASP A 21 20.94 10.70 -11.36
N SER A 22 21.06 10.50 -12.68
CA SER A 22 19.95 10.09 -13.56
C SER A 22 19.42 8.69 -13.25
N GLN A 23 20.31 7.70 -13.04
CA GLN A 23 19.95 6.34 -12.67
C GLN A 23 19.34 6.28 -11.28
N ARG A 24 19.89 7.05 -10.32
CA ARG A 24 19.31 7.18 -8.97
C ARG A 24 17.90 7.75 -9.02
N LEU A 25 17.66 8.77 -9.85
CA LEU A 25 16.35 9.37 -10.04
C LEU A 25 15.36 8.37 -10.66
N ALA A 26 15.78 7.59 -11.64
CA ALA A 26 14.96 6.54 -12.24
C ALA A 26 14.59 5.44 -11.24
N ALA A 27 15.55 4.97 -10.44
CA ALA A 27 15.31 3.98 -9.38
C ALA A 27 14.32 4.49 -8.31
N LEU A 28 14.46 5.75 -7.88
CA LEU A 28 13.52 6.36 -6.93
C LEU A 28 12.11 6.51 -7.52
N LYS A 29 11.99 6.83 -8.81
CA LYS A 29 10.67 6.89 -9.48
C LYS A 29 9.97 5.54 -9.47
N GLN A 30 10.68 4.45 -9.74
CA GLN A 30 10.11 3.09 -9.65
C GLN A 30 9.68 2.76 -8.22
N ALA A 31 10.54 3.07 -7.23
CA ALA A 31 10.26 2.81 -5.82
C ALA A 31 9.05 3.59 -5.27
N VAL A 32 8.66 4.70 -5.88
CA VAL A 32 7.47 5.48 -5.49
C VAL A 32 6.16 4.77 -5.87
N GLY A 33 6.17 3.88 -6.86
CA GLY A 33 5.00 3.07 -7.20
C GLY A 33 4.65 2.01 -6.14
N GLU A 34 5.58 1.71 -5.23
CA GLU A 34 5.43 0.67 -4.20
C GLU A 34 5.08 1.24 -2.81
N VAL A 35 4.80 2.55 -2.71
CA VAL A 35 4.32 3.18 -1.48
C VAL A 35 2.83 3.47 -1.54
N MET A 36 2.24 3.87 -0.41
CA MET A 36 0.82 4.21 -0.37
C MET A 36 0.50 5.38 -1.29
N LEU A 37 -0.68 5.35 -1.92
CA LEU A 37 -1.14 6.36 -2.90
C LEU A 37 -0.99 7.80 -2.39
N ARG A 38 -1.27 8.01 -1.09
CA ARG A 38 -1.11 9.31 -0.42
C ARG A 38 0.33 9.84 -0.49
N ASP A 39 1.33 8.97 -0.32
CA ASP A 39 2.73 9.35 -0.31
C ASP A 39 3.31 9.39 -1.73
N ALA A 40 2.77 8.57 -2.64
CA ALA A 40 3.18 8.51 -4.03
C ALA A 40 3.10 9.88 -4.72
N GLU A 41 1.94 10.55 -4.67
CA GLU A 41 1.76 11.87 -5.31
C GLU A 41 2.74 12.93 -4.77
N ARG A 42 2.96 12.94 -3.45
CA ARG A 42 3.86 13.91 -2.80
C ARG A 42 5.30 13.68 -3.26
N LEU A 43 5.74 12.43 -3.32
CA LEU A 43 7.10 12.05 -3.73
C LEU A 43 7.33 12.26 -5.22
N GLU A 44 6.33 11.98 -6.07
CA GLU A 44 6.37 12.27 -7.51
C GLU A 44 6.56 13.75 -7.80
N ARG A 45 5.81 14.64 -7.14
CA ARG A 45 5.98 16.10 -7.27
C ARG A 45 7.40 16.52 -6.89
N ARG A 46 7.97 15.94 -5.82
CA ARG A 46 9.34 16.23 -5.38
C ARG A 46 10.39 15.73 -6.37
N LEU A 47 10.22 14.52 -6.90
CA LEU A 47 11.08 13.95 -7.95
C LEU A 47 11.00 14.74 -9.27
N ALA A 48 9.82 15.25 -9.64
CA ALA A 48 9.66 16.14 -10.78
C ALA A 48 10.45 17.45 -10.58
N GLY A 49 10.43 18.02 -9.38
CA GLY A 49 11.27 19.16 -9.02
C GLY A 49 12.77 18.88 -9.11
N LEU A 50 13.22 17.72 -8.64
CA LEU A 50 14.63 17.31 -8.74
C LEU A 50 15.05 17.04 -10.20
N SER A 51 14.17 16.48 -11.03
CA SER A 51 14.45 16.27 -12.45
C SER A 51 14.63 17.58 -13.23
N ARG A 52 13.93 18.66 -12.82
CA ARG A 52 14.16 20.01 -13.37
C ARG A 52 15.54 20.54 -12.97
N ARG A 53 15.91 20.41 -11.70
CA ARG A 53 17.23 20.85 -11.20
C ARG A 53 18.39 20.08 -11.83
N LEU A 54 18.21 18.80 -12.14
CA LEU A 54 19.20 18.00 -12.87
C LEU A 54 19.45 18.55 -14.28
N ARG A 55 18.38 18.98 -14.98
CA ARG A 55 18.50 19.64 -16.29
C ARG A 55 19.22 20.98 -16.20
N ASP A 56 19.05 21.70 -15.09
CA ASP A 56 19.75 22.95 -14.80
C ASP A 56 21.22 22.74 -14.35
N ASN A 57 21.76 21.51 -14.37
CA ASN A 57 23.09 21.14 -13.84
C ASN A 57 23.32 21.57 -12.37
N LYS A 58 22.26 21.64 -11.57
CA LYS A 58 22.35 21.93 -10.13
C LYS A 58 22.55 20.64 -9.32
N PRO A 59 23.29 20.68 -8.20
CA PRO A 59 23.49 19.50 -7.37
C PRO A 59 22.18 19.04 -6.74
N ILE A 60 21.76 17.80 -7.04
CA ILE A 60 20.52 17.21 -6.51
C ILE A 60 20.74 16.14 -5.43
N SER A 61 21.99 15.85 -5.06
CA SER A 61 22.37 14.73 -4.20
C SER A 61 21.66 14.77 -2.83
N ARG A 62 21.55 15.95 -2.19
CA ARG A 62 20.81 16.12 -0.92
C ARG A 62 19.32 15.81 -1.08
N GLY A 63 18.72 16.30 -2.18
CA GLY A 63 17.30 16.06 -2.45
C GLY A 63 16.99 14.59 -2.73
N LEU A 64 17.88 13.89 -3.44
CA LEU A 64 17.77 12.45 -3.66
C LEU A 64 17.85 11.67 -2.34
N GLN A 65 18.77 12.01 -1.44
CA GLN A 65 18.88 11.38 -0.12
C GLN A 65 17.66 11.64 0.77
N GLU A 66 17.06 12.83 0.69
CA GLU A 66 15.81 13.13 1.39
C GLU A 66 14.65 12.29 0.87
N VAL A 67 14.47 12.23 -0.46
CA VAL A 67 13.42 11.40 -1.08
C VAL A 67 13.61 9.93 -0.73
N GLN A 68 14.84 9.43 -0.77
CA GLN A 68 15.15 8.05 -0.38
C GLN A 68 14.75 7.76 1.07
N ARG A 69 15.04 8.67 2.01
CA ARG A 69 14.62 8.53 3.42
C ARG A 69 13.10 8.55 3.57
N GLU A 70 12.41 9.42 2.83
CA GLU A 70 10.94 9.48 2.84
C GLU A 70 10.31 8.19 2.29
N ILE A 71 10.86 7.62 1.20
CA ILE A 71 10.41 6.32 0.65
C ILE A 71 10.60 5.21 1.67
N SER A 72 11.77 5.13 2.33
CA SER A 72 12.01 4.11 3.37
C SER A 72 11.00 4.21 4.52
N ARG A 73 10.67 5.44 4.95
CA ARG A 73 9.65 5.67 5.98
C ARG A 73 8.26 5.23 5.52
N ALA A 74 7.88 5.57 4.29
CA ALA A 74 6.58 5.20 3.74
C ALA A 74 6.44 3.67 3.59
N ARG A 75 7.49 2.97 3.14
CA ARG A 75 7.53 1.51 3.08
C ARG A 75 7.40 0.87 4.47
N GLN A 76 8.04 1.43 5.48
CA GLN A 76 7.91 0.95 6.87
C GLN A 76 6.48 1.14 7.40
N GLN A 77 5.80 2.23 7.05
CA GLN A 77 4.40 2.43 7.44
C GLN A 77 3.46 1.45 6.74
N LEU A 78 3.74 1.14 5.48
CA LEU A 78 3.01 0.13 4.72
C LEU A 78 3.16 -1.25 5.38
N SER A 79 4.38 -1.67 5.70
CA SER A 79 4.61 -2.96 6.36
C SER A 79 3.98 -3.03 7.76
N GLN A 80 3.98 -1.93 8.52
CA GLN A 80 3.28 -1.85 9.80
C GLN A 80 1.77 -2.01 9.64
N ARG A 81 1.18 -1.47 8.58
CA ARG A 81 -0.25 -1.63 8.28
C ARG A 81 -0.59 -3.04 7.82
N GLU A 82 0.25 -3.64 6.99
CA GLU A 82 0.09 -5.04 6.57
C GLU A 82 0.19 -5.99 7.77
N ALA A 83 1.10 -5.71 8.71
CA ALA A 83 1.23 -6.45 9.96
C ALA A 83 0.02 -6.26 10.91
N GLN A 84 -0.69 -5.12 10.80
CA GLN A 84 -1.93 -4.85 11.51
C GLN A 84 -3.15 -5.35 10.72
N GLN A 85 -3.07 -6.57 10.21
CA GLN A 85 -4.17 -7.19 9.49
C GLN A 85 -5.39 -7.28 10.42
N VAL A 86 -6.45 -6.53 10.10
CA VAL A 86 -7.67 -6.51 10.90
C VAL A 86 -8.44 -7.78 10.59
N THR A 87 -8.39 -8.74 11.52
CA THR A 87 -9.27 -9.91 11.47
C THR A 87 -10.70 -9.44 11.73
N LEU A 88 -11.52 -9.42 10.69
CA LEU A 88 -12.95 -9.14 10.80
C LEU A 88 -13.65 -10.35 11.42
N ASN A 89 -13.72 -10.39 12.74
CA ASN A 89 -14.54 -11.36 13.46
C ASN A 89 -15.95 -10.80 13.65
N TYR A 90 -16.93 -11.37 12.96
CA TYR A 90 -18.34 -11.07 13.15
C TYR A 90 -18.94 -12.11 14.08
N PRO A 91 -19.08 -11.83 15.39
CA PRO A 91 -19.66 -12.79 16.32
C PRO A 91 -21.08 -13.20 15.89
N PRO A 92 -21.46 -14.47 16.04
CA PRO A 92 -22.74 -15.01 15.57
C PRO A 92 -23.95 -14.38 16.28
N ASP A 93 -23.75 -13.82 17.48
CA ASP A 93 -24.79 -13.12 18.25
C ASP A 93 -25.24 -11.81 17.59
N LEU A 94 -24.61 -11.41 16.48
CA LEU A 94 -25.07 -10.31 15.65
C LEU A 94 -26.30 -10.78 14.85
N PRO A 95 -27.47 -10.19 15.04
CA PRO A 95 -28.68 -10.59 14.33
C PRO A 95 -28.67 -10.26 12.82
N VAL A 96 -27.65 -9.55 12.35
CA VAL A 96 -27.35 -9.44 10.91
C VAL A 96 -26.77 -10.76 10.37
N VAL A 97 -26.04 -11.51 11.20
CA VAL A 97 -25.50 -12.84 10.88
C VAL A 97 -26.62 -13.89 10.87
N GLU A 98 -27.59 -13.80 11.77
CA GLU A 98 -28.79 -14.65 11.75
C GLU A 98 -29.57 -14.51 10.43
N ARG A 99 -29.64 -13.30 9.88
CA ARG A 99 -30.33 -12.99 8.61
C ARG A 99 -29.40 -12.96 7.40
N ARG A 100 -28.22 -13.57 7.50
CA ARG A 100 -27.23 -13.59 6.42
C ARG A 100 -27.78 -14.21 5.15
N GLU A 101 -28.54 -15.30 5.27
CA GLU A 101 -29.11 -16.00 4.12
C GLU A 101 -30.17 -15.16 3.40
N ASP A 102 -31.04 -14.47 4.15
CA ASP A 102 -32.05 -13.56 3.61
C ASP A 102 -31.41 -12.38 2.87
N ILE A 103 -30.35 -11.80 3.44
CA ILE A 103 -29.61 -10.70 2.81
C ILE A 103 -28.91 -11.19 1.52
N LEU A 104 -28.34 -12.39 1.53
CA LEU A 104 -27.70 -12.97 0.35
C LEU A 104 -28.71 -13.24 -0.78
N ASN A 105 -29.90 -13.72 -0.45
CA ASN A 105 -30.96 -13.92 -1.44
C ASN A 105 -31.46 -12.58 -1.99
N ALA A 106 -31.69 -11.59 -1.12
CA ALA A 106 -32.09 -10.25 -1.55
C ALA A 106 -31.06 -9.61 -2.51
N ILE A 107 -29.75 -9.72 -2.23
CA ILE A 107 -28.68 -9.17 -3.09
C ILE A 107 -28.61 -9.91 -4.44
N ARG A 108 -28.88 -11.21 -4.47
CA ARG A 108 -28.90 -11.98 -5.72
C ARG A 108 -30.06 -11.56 -6.61
N ASP A 109 -31.23 -11.36 -6.02
CA ASP A 109 -32.46 -11.13 -6.77
C ASP A 109 -32.67 -9.63 -7.10
N HIS A 110 -32.02 -8.73 -6.35
CA HIS A 110 -32.21 -7.29 -6.48
C HIS A 110 -30.87 -6.57 -6.61
N GLN A 111 -30.72 -5.77 -7.67
CA GLN A 111 -29.52 -4.97 -7.93
C GLN A 111 -29.23 -3.94 -6.83
N VAL A 112 -30.26 -3.51 -6.08
CA VAL A 112 -30.15 -2.59 -4.95
C VAL A 112 -30.96 -3.13 -3.78
N VAL A 113 -30.31 -3.32 -2.63
CA VAL A 113 -30.94 -3.76 -1.37
C VAL A 113 -30.64 -2.73 -0.30
N VAL A 114 -31.68 -2.21 0.36
CA VAL A 114 -31.55 -1.28 1.48
C VAL A 114 -31.78 -2.04 2.78
N VAL A 115 -30.72 -2.25 3.56
CA VAL A 115 -30.82 -2.88 4.88
C VAL A 115 -30.94 -1.78 5.92
N ALA A 116 -32.18 -1.51 6.35
CA ALA A 116 -32.46 -0.50 7.38
C ALA A 116 -32.41 -1.11 8.78
N GLY A 117 -31.82 -0.37 9.71
CA GLY A 117 -31.66 -0.82 11.07
C GLY A 117 -31.84 0.28 12.13
N ARG A 118 -32.52 -0.04 13.24
CA ARG A 118 -32.57 0.71 14.49
C ARG A 118 -31.15 1.04 15.02
N PRO A 119 -30.82 2.32 15.26
CA PRO A 119 -29.54 2.71 15.81
C PRO A 119 -29.39 2.20 17.25
N VAL A 120 -28.26 1.57 17.55
CA VAL A 120 -27.87 1.18 18.92
C VAL A 120 -27.11 2.31 19.63
N PRO A 121 -27.30 2.55 20.94
CA PRO A 121 -26.54 3.56 21.67
C PRO A 121 -25.05 3.19 21.73
N ALA A 122 -24.19 4.18 21.46
CA ALA A 122 -22.76 4.00 21.32
C ALA A 122 -22.10 3.39 22.58
N LYS A 123 -21.51 2.20 22.44
CA LYS A 123 -20.52 1.60 23.37
C LYS A 123 -19.11 1.82 22.76
N PRO A 124 -18.01 1.79 23.56
CA PRO A 124 -16.66 2.19 23.15
C PRO A 124 -16.10 1.29 22.01
N PRO A 125 -15.04 1.73 21.29
CA PRO A 125 -14.77 1.34 19.90
C PRO A 125 -14.32 -0.11 19.62
N SER A 126 -14.53 -1.05 20.54
CA SER A 126 -14.07 -2.44 20.39
C SER A 126 -15.17 -3.49 20.18
N TYR A 127 -16.45 -3.18 20.35
CA TYR A 127 -17.53 -4.14 20.10
C TYR A 127 -18.74 -3.46 19.45
N LEU A 128 -18.90 -3.62 18.13
CA LEU A 128 -20.18 -3.39 17.45
C LEU A 128 -21.12 -4.55 17.79
N ARG A 129 -21.88 -4.40 18.87
CA ARG A 129 -22.95 -5.32 19.27
C ARG A 129 -24.27 -4.66 18.93
N CYS A 130 -24.83 -4.99 17.77
CA CYS A 130 -26.19 -4.58 17.41
C CYS A 130 -27.16 -5.64 17.96
N ALA A 131 -27.91 -5.31 19.00
CA ALA A 131 -29.04 -6.13 19.42
C ALA A 131 -30.26 -5.75 18.56
N TRP A 132 -30.82 -6.71 17.84
CA TRP A 132 -32.01 -6.57 17.03
C TRP A 132 -33.13 -7.37 17.71
N SER A 133 -34.27 -6.73 17.87
CA SER A 133 -35.55 -7.38 18.14
C SER A 133 -36.44 -7.05 16.94
N TRP A 134 -36.97 -8.08 16.30
CA TRP A 134 -37.94 -7.95 15.23
C TRP A 134 -39.33 -8.20 15.80
N GLY A 135 -40.22 -7.23 15.61
CA GLY A 135 -41.66 -7.44 15.70
C GLY A 135 -42.17 -7.88 14.32
N GLU A 136 -42.98 -8.94 14.30
CA GLU A 136 -43.79 -9.35 13.15
C GLU A 136 -44.55 -8.17 12.56
N VAL A 137 -44.54 -8.05 11.22
CA VAL A 137 -45.60 -7.34 10.51
C VAL A 137 -46.23 -8.35 9.55
N ALA A 138 -47.37 -8.87 10.00
CA ALA A 138 -48.32 -9.63 9.21
C ALA A 138 -48.89 -8.76 8.07
N GLY A 139 -49.26 -9.42 6.98
CA GLY A 139 -49.49 -8.83 5.67
C GLY A 139 -50.68 -7.89 5.48
N ALA A 140 -50.72 -7.34 4.27
CA ALA A 140 -51.88 -6.96 3.47
C ALA A 140 -51.42 -6.88 2.00
#